data_AF-A0A9W7EGC8-F1
#
_entry.id   AF-A0A9W7EGC8-F1
#
_cell.length_a   1.000
_cell.length_b   1.000
_cell.length_c   1.000
_cell.angle_alpha   90.00
_cell.angle_beta   90.00
_cell.angle_gamma   90.00
#
_symmetry.space_group_name_H-M   'P 1'
#
loop_
_entity.id
_entity.type
_entity.pdbx_description
1 polymer ?
#
loop_
_entity_poly.entity_id
_entity_poly.type
_entity_poly.pdbx_seq_one_letter_code
_entity_poly.pdbx_strand_id
1 'polypeptide(L)'
;MKQIHRYDQQGDMLSAVGRMAEYRNLVQSYITKNYSPKEYSHMMVTDVDLAISLAPLGIMHTLGTIGEHAPVAARGLMMIPGAMGTLYTPYDYSAFRPIVNDDNRYLRSWHDWFCELAPPGSRWRNNCDVMSPFNMLHVLAMDTEFVSAPYPVISAFHGATLYPYKQIIDTDPKYDDGDDGQRCEHIGFNVALTDENNWEKNADTANYATEMYISPKWTLHLDPTRPGGPTGWRFASLVMTQGLNSQCLIMFSTVCFWNFIIAGGAALTILGMLKLWERCIRTSLFKKWAVVAGVNVADVLPGGLGGINGTVRKNTADDEGVLLLALAASNEDSDGDEEMGILRRDAGAKHL
;
A
#
# COMPACT_ATOMS: atom_id res chain seq x y z
N MET A 1 -21.43 3.89 -34.11
CA MET A 1 -21.63 3.46 -32.71
C MET A 1 -21.45 4.71 -31.85
N LYS A 2 -22.33 5.00 -30.89
CA LYS A 2 -22.27 6.25 -30.11
C LYS A 2 -21.16 6.11 -29.06
N GLN A 3 -20.20 7.03 -29.01
CA GLN A 3 -19.10 7.02 -28.05
C GLN A 3 -19.70 7.26 -26.65
N ILE A 4 -19.48 6.33 -25.72
CA ILE A 4 -19.94 6.41 -24.33
C ILE A 4 -18.76 7.00 -23.56
N HIS A 5 -18.84 8.18 -22.96
CA HIS A 5 -17.71 8.72 -22.21
C HIS A 5 -17.51 8.00 -20.87
N ARG A 6 -16.29 8.04 -20.33
CA ARG A 6 -15.89 7.45 -19.04
C ARG A 6 -16.85 7.65 -17.88
N TYR A 7 -17.53 8.79 -17.85
CA TYR A 7 -18.37 9.20 -16.74
C TYR A 7 -19.87 9.26 -17.08
N ASP A 8 -20.27 8.72 -18.23
CA ASP A 8 -21.67 8.66 -18.62
C ASP A 8 -22.39 7.51 -17.89
N GLN A 9 -23.39 7.83 -17.07
CA GLN A 9 -24.28 6.84 -16.46
C GLN A 9 -25.30 6.30 -17.48
N GLN A 10 -25.89 5.13 -17.19
CA GLN A 10 -26.80 4.46 -18.13
C GLN A 10 -28.10 5.30 -18.21
N GLY A 11 -28.31 5.98 -19.34
CA GLY A 11 -29.49 6.82 -19.55
C GLY A 11 -29.29 8.31 -19.25
N ASP A 12 -28.18 8.72 -18.64
CA ASP A 12 -27.83 10.13 -18.45
C ASP A 12 -26.83 10.55 -19.52
N MET A 13 -27.33 11.18 -20.58
CA MET A 13 -26.52 11.87 -21.60
C MET A 13 -26.02 13.24 -21.12
N LEU A 14 -26.10 13.52 -19.83
CA LEU A 14 -25.86 14.83 -19.21
C LEU A 14 -24.90 14.75 -18.01
N SER A 15 -24.04 13.73 -17.95
CA SER A 15 -22.94 13.74 -16.99
C SER A 15 -22.00 14.89 -17.33
N ALA A 16 -21.99 15.95 -16.52
CA ALA A 16 -21.03 17.06 -16.60
C ALA A 16 -19.57 16.58 -16.51
N VAL A 17 -19.35 15.34 -16.07
CA VAL A 17 -18.05 14.70 -15.94
C VAL A 17 -17.60 14.06 -17.28
N GLY A 18 -18.51 13.91 -18.26
CA GLY A 18 -18.22 13.41 -19.61
C GLY A 18 -17.37 14.36 -20.50
N ARG A 19 -16.89 15.49 -19.96
CA ARG A 19 -16.04 16.46 -20.66
C ARG A 19 -14.89 16.95 -19.77
N MET A 20 -14.44 16.13 -18.81
CA MET A 20 -13.42 16.51 -17.83
C MET A 20 -12.13 16.99 -18.50
N ALA A 21 -11.68 16.33 -19.57
CA ALA A 21 -10.52 16.77 -20.34
C ALA A 21 -10.69 18.21 -20.84
N GLU A 22 -11.85 18.55 -21.41
CA GLU A 22 -12.15 19.89 -21.89
C GLU A 22 -12.19 20.93 -20.77
N TYR A 23 -12.86 20.62 -19.65
CA TYR A 23 -12.91 21.52 -18.49
C TYR A 23 -11.53 21.77 -17.90
N ARG A 24 -10.70 20.72 -17.75
CA ARG A 24 -9.32 20.85 -17.27
C ARG A 24 -8.46 21.67 -18.23
N ASN A 25 -8.60 21.46 -19.53
CA ASN A 25 -7.92 22.27 -20.55
C ASN A 25 -8.33 23.76 -20.50
N LEU A 26 -9.61 24.07 -20.24
CA LEU A 26 -10.07 25.46 -20.05
C LEU A 26 -9.44 26.10 -18.81
N VAL A 27 -9.40 25.37 -17.68
CA VAL A 27 -8.77 25.84 -16.45
C VAL A 27 -7.27 26.05 -16.65
N GLN A 28 -6.59 25.10 -17.27
CA GLN A 28 -5.17 25.23 -17.60
C GLN A 28 -4.91 26.43 -18.50
N SER A 29 -5.71 26.61 -19.55
CA SER A 29 -5.58 27.77 -20.46
C SER A 29 -5.78 29.10 -19.72
N TYR A 30 -6.70 29.13 -18.75
CA TYR A 30 -6.84 30.28 -17.87
C TYR A 30 -5.57 30.48 -17.03
N ILE A 31 -5.02 29.42 -16.44
CA ILE A 31 -3.82 29.51 -15.61
C ILE A 31 -2.63 30.00 -16.43
N THR A 32 -2.31 29.37 -17.57
CA THR A 32 -1.16 29.72 -18.43
C THR A 32 -1.26 31.12 -19.02
N LYS A 33 -2.48 31.66 -19.18
CA LYS A 33 -2.70 33.02 -19.66
C LYS A 33 -2.54 34.09 -18.57
N ASN A 34 -2.88 33.78 -17.32
CA ASN A 34 -3.01 34.79 -16.26
C ASN A 34 -1.86 34.76 -15.23
N TYR A 35 -1.09 33.67 -15.15
CA TYR A 35 0.02 33.54 -14.21
C TYR A 35 1.36 33.46 -14.95
N SER A 36 2.41 33.98 -14.32
CA SER A 36 3.74 34.10 -14.92
C SER A 36 4.69 33.05 -14.36
N PRO A 37 5.54 32.41 -15.18
CA PRO A 37 6.59 31.51 -14.71
C PRO A 37 7.69 32.24 -13.92
N LYS A 38 7.69 33.58 -13.92
CA LYS A 38 8.58 34.38 -13.05
C LYS A 38 8.08 34.46 -11.60
N GLU A 39 6.79 34.22 -11.39
CA GLU A 39 6.15 34.31 -10.07
C GLU A 39 5.84 32.93 -9.48
N TYR A 40 5.53 31.96 -10.34
CA TYR A 40 5.16 30.60 -9.95
C TYR A 40 6.12 29.61 -10.58
N SER A 41 6.74 28.76 -9.76
CA SER A 41 7.61 27.68 -10.26
C SER A 41 6.83 26.42 -10.61
N HIS A 42 5.73 26.14 -9.91
CA HIS A 42 4.96 24.90 -10.07
C HIS A 42 3.46 25.16 -10.14
N MET A 43 2.76 24.31 -10.88
CA MET A 43 1.31 24.16 -10.84
C MET A 43 0.98 22.90 -10.02
N MET A 44 0.18 23.05 -8.97
CA MET A 44 -0.36 21.93 -8.20
C MET A 44 -1.78 21.60 -8.68
N VAL A 45 -2.02 20.35 -9.03
CA VAL A 45 -3.35 19.81 -9.34
C VAL A 45 -3.70 18.82 -8.24
N THR A 46 -4.89 18.94 -7.66
CA THR A 46 -5.35 18.08 -6.56
C THR A 46 -6.85 17.84 -6.67
N ASP A 47 -7.30 16.66 -6.27
CA ASP A 47 -8.72 16.36 -6.12
C ASP A 47 -9.26 17.01 -4.84
N VAL A 48 -10.18 17.97 -5.00
CA VAL A 48 -10.71 18.80 -3.90
C VAL A 48 -12.03 18.25 -3.36
N ASP A 49 -12.70 17.37 -4.11
CA ASP A 49 -13.98 16.76 -3.74
C ASP A 49 -13.85 15.61 -2.73
N LEU A 50 -12.62 15.34 -2.30
CA LEU A 50 -12.27 14.29 -1.37
C LEU A 50 -11.81 14.88 -0.04
N ALA A 51 -12.22 14.28 1.08
CA ALA A 51 -11.65 14.61 2.38
C ALA A 51 -10.24 14.03 2.47
N ILE A 52 -9.28 14.76 1.91
CA ILE A 52 -7.87 14.39 1.86
C ILE A 52 -7.07 15.09 2.94
N SER A 53 -6.13 14.36 3.51
CA SER A 53 -5.04 14.93 4.31
C SER A 53 -3.78 14.99 3.46
N LEU A 54 -3.27 16.20 3.24
CA LEU A 54 -2.02 16.49 2.56
C LEU A 54 -0.89 16.64 3.59
N ALA A 55 0.26 16.01 3.34
CA ALA A 55 1.46 16.21 4.14
C ALA A 55 2.34 17.35 3.56
N PRO A 56 2.34 18.58 4.12
CA PRO A 56 3.04 19.71 3.51
C PRO A 56 4.57 19.54 3.53
N LEU A 57 5.10 18.88 4.57
CA LEU A 57 6.53 18.52 4.63
C LEU A 57 6.92 17.55 3.50
N GLY A 58 5.99 16.71 3.05
CA GLY A 58 6.18 15.82 1.91
C GLY A 58 6.35 16.59 0.60
N ILE A 59 5.57 17.67 0.41
CA ILE A 59 5.73 18.58 -0.72
C ILE A 59 7.12 19.24 -0.69
N MET A 60 7.53 19.78 0.46
CA MET A 60 8.86 20.40 0.59
C MET A 60 10.00 19.40 0.35
N HIS A 61 9.86 18.17 0.86
CA HIS A 61 10.83 17.09 0.59
C HIS A 61 10.92 16.80 -0.91
N THR A 62 9.77 16.67 -1.58
CA THR A 62 9.70 16.45 -3.03
C THR A 62 10.42 17.56 -3.80
N LEU A 63 10.11 18.82 -3.50
CA LEU A 63 10.75 19.98 -4.12
C LEU A 63 12.25 20.04 -3.83
N GLY A 64 12.69 19.68 -2.62
CA GLY A 64 14.11 19.65 -2.29
C GLY A 64 14.89 18.48 -2.93
N THR A 65 14.21 17.38 -3.27
CA THR A 65 14.84 16.17 -3.83
C THR A 65 14.86 16.18 -5.35
N ILE A 66 13.74 16.53 -5.97
CA ILE A 66 13.57 16.54 -7.44
C ILE A 66 13.76 17.94 -8.02
N GLY A 67 13.53 19.00 -7.23
CA GLY A 67 13.61 20.37 -7.73
C GLY A 67 12.47 20.73 -8.66
N GLU A 68 12.73 21.69 -9.56
CA GLU A 68 11.80 22.14 -10.60
C GLU A 68 11.89 21.27 -11.87
N HIS A 69 12.60 20.14 -11.80
CA HIS A 69 13.06 19.42 -12.97
C HIS A 69 12.06 18.42 -13.52
N ALA A 70 11.11 17.96 -12.71
CA ALA A 70 10.18 16.92 -13.15
C ALA A 70 8.78 17.05 -12.55
N PRO A 71 7.74 16.59 -13.27
CA PRO A 71 6.44 16.31 -12.69
C PRO A 71 6.54 15.29 -11.57
N VAL A 72 5.83 15.52 -10.46
CA VAL A 72 5.81 14.59 -9.33
C VAL A 72 4.39 14.39 -8.83
N ALA A 73 3.92 13.14 -8.80
CA ALA A 73 2.67 12.76 -8.16
C ALA A 73 2.88 12.44 -6.67
N ALA A 74 1.82 12.67 -5.91
CA ALA A 74 1.69 12.20 -4.55
C ALA A 74 1.58 10.67 -4.50
N ARG A 75 1.85 10.11 -3.33
CA ARG A 75 1.45 8.76 -2.95
C ARG A 75 0.05 8.79 -2.34
N GLY A 76 -0.97 8.64 -3.17
CA GLY A 76 -2.36 8.57 -2.75
C GLY A 76 -2.70 7.21 -2.13
N LEU A 77 -3.28 7.23 -0.94
CA LEU A 77 -3.68 6.06 -0.17
C LEU A 77 -5.16 6.15 0.20
N MET A 78 -5.90 5.09 -0.14
CA MET A 78 -7.29 4.89 0.22
C MET A 78 -7.42 3.66 1.10
N MET A 79 -8.09 3.79 2.24
CA MET A 79 -8.38 2.64 3.09
C MET A 79 -9.42 1.73 2.42
N ILE A 80 -9.18 0.42 2.41
CA ILE A 80 -10.19 -0.53 1.93
C ILE A 80 -11.39 -0.49 2.89
N PRO A 81 -12.61 -0.21 2.40
CA PRO A 81 -13.80 -0.23 3.25
C PRO A 81 -13.93 -1.57 3.99
N GLY A 82 -14.10 -1.52 5.31
CA GLY A 82 -14.21 -2.71 6.16
C GLY A 82 -12.88 -3.30 6.64
N ALA A 83 -11.73 -2.79 6.19
CA ALA A 83 -10.42 -3.25 6.65
C ALA A 83 -10.02 -2.75 8.06
N MET A 84 -10.90 -2.02 8.76
CA MET A 84 -10.64 -1.50 10.11
C MET A 84 -9.30 -0.75 10.26
N GLY A 85 -8.85 -0.06 9.20
CA GLY A 85 -7.57 0.67 9.19
C GLY A 85 -6.33 -0.17 8.94
N THR A 86 -6.46 -1.45 8.61
CA THR A 86 -5.30 -2.36 8.45
C THR A 86 -4.84 -2.53 7.02
N LEU A 87 -5.66 -2.17 6.02
CA LEU A 87 -5.34 -2.31 4.60
C LEU A 87 -5.61 -1.02 3.84
N TYR A 88 -4.61 -0.61 3.05
CA TYR A 88 -4.65 0.54 2.17
C TYR A 88 -4.39 0.09 0.74
N THR A 89 -5.08 0.71 -0.21
CA THR A 89 -4.81 0.60 -1.65
C THR A 89 -4.36 1.95 -2.18
N PRO A 90 -3.62 1.97 -3.29
CA PRO A 90 -3.39 3.20 -4.01
C PRO A 90 -4.72 3.91 -4.33
N TYR A 91 -4.75 5.21 -4.12
CA TYR A 91 -5.87 6.07 -4.55
C TYR A 91 -5.63 6.53 -5.99
N ASP A 92 -6.70 6.66 -6.77
CA ASP A 92 -6.72 7.08 -8.19
C ASP A 92 -5.49 6.68 -9.02
N TYR A 93 -5.15 5.39 -8.95
CA TYR A 93 -4.08 4.78 -9.75
C TYR A 93 -4.52 4.47 -11.18
N SER A 94 -5.65 5.05 -11.62
CA SER A 94 -6.12 4.91 -12.99
C SER A 94 -5.18 5.59 -14.00
N ALA A 95 -4.55 6.69 -13.57
CA ALA A 95 -3.52 7.39 -14.33
C ALA A 95 -2.14 6.72 -14.30
N PHE A 96 -1.94 5.68 -13.47
CA PHE A 96 -0.62 5.09 -13.26
C PHE A 96 -0.15 4.34 -14.51
N ARG A 97 1.07 4.64 -14.98
CA ARG A 97 1.76 3.92 -16.04
C ARG A 97 3.22 3.74 -15.65
N PRO A 98 3.68 2.49 -15.42
CA PRO A 98 5.08 2.25 -15.05
C PRO A 98 5.99 2.39 -16.27
N ILE A 99 7.27 2.67 -16.04
CA ILE A 99 8.31 2.44 -17.06
C ILE A 99 8.48 0.93 -17.21
N VAL A 100 8.33 0.43 -18.45
CA VAL A 100 8.38 -1.00 -18.71
C VAL A 100 9.82 -1.47 -18.83
N ASN A 101 10.18 -2.51 -18.08
CA ASN A 101 11.49 -3.14 -18.07
C ASN A 101 11.36 -4.68 -18.05
N ASP A 102 12.49 -5.39 -18.01
CA ASP A 102 12.50 -6.86 -18.06
C ASP A 102 11.81 -7.52 -16.86
N ASP A 103 11.84 -6.88 -15.69
CA ASP A 103 11.25 -7.40 -14.45
C ASP A 103 9.73 -7.29 -14.46
N ASN A 104 9.18 -6.24 -15.09
CA ASN A 104 7.78 -5.88 -14.97
C ASN A 104 6.98 -6.04 -16.27
N ARG A 105 7.63 -6.36 -17.40
CA ARG A 105 7.00 -6.51 -18.74
C ARG A 105 5.83 -7.49 -18.75
N TYR A 106 5.95 -8.61 -18.02
CA TYR A 106 4.89 -9.62 -17.97
C TYR A 106 3.68 -9.12 -17.19
N LEU A 107 3.92 -8.44 -16.06
CA LEU A 107 2.84 -7.86 -15.26
C LEU A 107 2.11 -6.76 -16.05
N ARG A 108 2.83 -5.96 -16.84
CA ARG A 108 2.23 -4.99 -17.76
C ARG A 108 1.40 -5.69 -18.85
N SER A 109 1.94 -6.73 -19.49
CA SER A 109 1.22 -7.50 -20.52
C SER A 109 -0.07 -8.14 -19.98
N TRP A 110 -0.07 -8.63 -18.73
CA TRP A 110 -1.28 -9.15 -18.09
C TRP A 110 -2.30 -8.06 -17.80
N HIS A 111 -1.85 -6.87 -17.42
CA HIS A 111 -2.75 -5.72 -17.30
C HIS A 111 -3.38 -5.35 -18.65
N ASP A 112 -2.58 -5.29 -19.73
CA ASP A 112 -3.08 -4.97 -21.07
C ASP A 112 -4.12 -6.01 -21.53
N TRP A 113 -3.79 -7.30 -21.39
CA TRP A 113 -4.72 -8.40 -21.64
C TRP A 113 -6.02 -8.28 -20.82
N PHE A 114 -5.92 -7.94 -19.54
CA PHE A 114 -7.07 -7.74 -18.68
C PHE A 114 -7.95 -6.58 -19.14
N CYS A 115 -7.35 -5.47 -19.57
CA CYS A 115 -8.07 -4.34 -20.15
C CYS A 115 -8.68 -4.69 -21.51
N GLU A 116 -8.15 -5.65 -22.25
CA GLU A 116 -8.64 -6.12 -23.56
C GLU A 116 -9.74 -7.19 -23.48
N LEU A 117 -10.18 -7.58 -22.28
CA LEU A 117 -11.33 -8.48 -22.11
C LEU A 117 -12.63 -7.95 -22.73
N ALA A 118 -12.70 -6.66 -23.06
CA ALA A 118 -13.82 -6.05 -23.75
C ALA A 118 -13.31 -5.11 -24.86
N PRO A 119 -14.09 -4.93 -25.95
CA PRO A 119 -13.69 -4.08 -27.06
C PRO A 119 -13.60 -2.59 -26.66
N PRO A 120 -12.86 -1.77 -27.43
CA PRO A 120 -12.84 -0.31 -27.28
C PRO A 120 -14.24 0.31 -27.25
N GLY A 121 -14.43 1.37 -26.46
CA GLY A 121 -15.72 2.03 -26.26
C GLY A 121 -16.69 1.29 -25.33
N SER A 122 -16.29 0.13 -24.79
CA SER A 122 -17.02 -0.50 -23.69
C SER A 122 -16.69 0.16 -22.36
N ARG A 123 -17.67 0.20 -21.45
CA ARG A 123 -17.49 0.70 -20.07
C ARG A 123 -16.42 -0.04 -19.28
N TRP A 124 -16.05 -1.24 -19.69
CA TRP A 124 -14.95 -1.97 -19.09
C TRP A 124 -13.64 -1.21 -19.23
N ARG A 125 -13.36 -0.66 -20.42
CA ARG A 125 -12.09 0.05 -20.71
C ARG A 125 -11.88 1.25 -19.79
N ASN A 126 -12.96 1.91 -19.34
CA ASN A 126 -12.91 2.97 -18.32
C ASN A 126 -12.43 2.52 -16.95
N ASN A 127 -12.86 1.32 -16.56
CA ASN A 127 -12.72 0.82 -15.20
C ASN A 127 -11.55 -0.15 -15.08
N CYS A 128 -11.05 -0.68 -16.21
CA CYS A 128 -10.07 -1.75 -16.20
C CYS A 128 -8.78 -1.35 -15.48
N ASP A 129 -8.34 -0.09 -15.58
CA ASP A 129 -7.15 0.41 -14.88
C ASP A 129 -7.27 0.30 -13.35
N VAL A 130 -8.46 0.57 -12.80
CA VAL A 130 -8.77 0.53 -11.36
C VAL A 130 -9.24 -0.86 -10.90
N MET A 131 -9.69 -1.70 -11.84
CA MET A 131 -10.12 -3.07 -11.55
C MET A 131 -9.00 -4.08 -11.79
N SER A 132 -7.89 -3.68 -12.43
CA SER A 132 -6.79 -4.58 -12.77
C SER A 132 -5.95 -4.87 -11.54
N PRO A 133 -5.96 -6.12 -11.03
CA PRO A 133 -5.08 -6.49 -9.92
C PRO A 133 -3.60 -6.35 -10.31
N PHE A 134 -3.28 -6.49 -11.61
CA PHE A 134 -1.94 -6.34 -12.14
C PHE A 134 -1.44 -4.89 -12.07
N ASN A 135 -2.30 -3.91 -12.39
CA ASN A 135 -1.95 -2.50 -12.25
C ASN A 135 -1.77 -2.12 -10.79
N MET A 136 -2.66 -2.59 -9.91
CA MET A 136 -2.53 -2.40 -8.47
C MET A 136 -1.24 -3.01 -7.92
N LEU A 137 -0.88 -4.23 -8.37
CA LEU A 137 0.36 -4.90 -7.97
C LEU A 137 1.60 -4.13 -8.40
N HIS A 138 1.60 -3.50 -9.58
CA HIS A 138 2.71 -2.62 -9.99
C HIS A 138 2.91 -1.48 -9.00
N VAL A 139 1.85 -0.75 -8.66
CA VAL A 139 1.95 0.37 -7.72
C VAL A 139 2.43 -0.11 -6.35
N LEU A 140 1.86 -1.21 -5.85
CA LEU A 140 2.25 -1.78 -4.55
C LEU A 140 3.71 -2.26 -4.53
N ALA A 141 4.19 -2.85 -5.63
CA ALA A 141 5.57 -3.29 -5.76
C ALA A 141 6.53 -2.09 -5.72
N MET A 142 6.26 -1.06 -6.52
CA MET A 142 7.07 0.16 -6.54
C MET A 142 7.06 0.89 -5.19
N ASP A 143 5.89 1.01 -4.54
CA ASP A 143 5.76 1.61 -3.21
C ASP A 143 6.50 0.82 -2.11
N THR A 144 6.69 -0.48 -2.31
CA THR A 144 7.41 -1.36 -1.37
C THR A 144 8.91 -1.32 -1.60
N GLU A 145 9.34 -1.26 -2.86
CA GLU A 145 10.75 -1.15 -3.24
C GLU A 145 11.31 0.24 -2.90
N PHE A 146 10.56 1.30 -3.27
CA PHE A 146 10.95 2.68 -3.12
C PHE A 146 10.24 3.32 -1.92
N VAL A 147 10.63 2.91 -0.71
CA VAL A 147 9.95 3.39 0.53
C VAL A 147 10.24 4.87 0.83
N SER A 148 11.45 5.34 0.48
CA SER A 148 11.92 6.68 0.87
C SER A 148 12.37 7.57 -0.29
N ALA A 149 12.61 6.98 -1.46
CA ALA A 149 13.10 7.70 -2.63
C ALA A 149 11.98 7.82 -3.67
N PRO A 150 11.88 8.95 -4.39
CA PRO A 150 11.01 9.03 -5.54
C PRO A 150 11.37 7.99 -6.60
N TYR A 151 10.37 7.50 -7.34
CA TYR A 151 10.57 6.52 -8.40
C TYR A 151 9.94 6.97 -9.71
N PRO A 152 10.56 6.65 -10.86
CA PRO A 152 10.12 7.15 -12.14
C PRO A 152 8.95 6.34 -12.69
N VAL A 153 8.07 7.03 -13.41
CA VAL A 153 6.86 6.52 -14.07
C VAL A 153 6.63 7.30 -15.37
N ILE A 154 5.90 6.69 -16.29
CA ILE A 154 5.42 7.37 -17.49
C ILE A 154 4.31 8.35 -17.12
N SER A 155 3.43 7.96 -16.21
CA SER A 155 2.32 8.80 -15.78
C SER A 155 1.81 8.39 -14.40
N ALA A 156 1.39 9.36 -13.60
CA ALA A 156 0.69 9.16 -12.35
C ALA A 156 -0.14 10.40 -11.97
N PHE A 157 -1.10 10.22 -11.07
CA PHE A 157 -1.83 11.33 -10.46
C PHE A 157 -2.11 11.07 -8.99
N HIS A 158 -2.71 9.91 -8.67
CA HIS A 158 -2.92 9.47 -7.28
C HIS A 158 -3.59 10.53 -6.36
N GLY A 159 -4.45 11.37 -6.94
CA GLY A 159 -5.16 12.44 -6.26
C GLY A 159 -4.43 13.79 -6.22
N ALA A 160 -3.12 13.87 -6.43
CA ALA A 160 -2.43 15.13 -6.63
C ALA A 160 -1.08 15.03 -7.36
N THR A 161 -0.78 16.03 -8.18
CA THR A 161 0.49 16.17 -8.90
C THR A 161 1.01 17.60 -8.85
N LEU A 162 2.33 17.74 -8.73
CA LEU A 162 3.08 18.97 -8.93
C LEU A 162 3.71 18.93 -10.31
N TYR A 163 3.52 19.99 -11.09
CA TYR A 163 4.07 20.12 -12.43
C TYR A 163 4.98 21.35 -12.53
N PRO A 164 6.18 21.23 -13.12
CA PRO A 164 7.02 22.39 -13.44
C PRO A 164 6.27 23.35 -14.36
N TYR A 165 6.02 24.56 -13.88
CA TYR A 165 5.09 25.47 -14.56
C TYR A 165 5.65 26.02 -15.87
N LYS A 166 6.96 26.28 -15.91
CA LYS A 166 7.65 26.69 -17.14
C LYS A 166 7.52 25.62 -18.24
N GLN A 167 7.70 24.34 -17.89
CA GLN A 167 7.57 23.24 -18.83
C GLN A 167 6.14 23.15 -19.38
N ILE A 168 5.11 23.33 -18.54
CA ILE A 168 3.71 23.36 -19.01
C ILE A 168 3.47 24.47 -20.05
N ILE A 169 4.03 25.66 -19.83
CA ILE A 169 3.85 26.78 -20.77
C ILE A 169 4.53 26.47 -22.10
N ASP A 170 5.75 25.95 -22.05
CA ASP A 170 6.57 25.76 -23.24
C ASP A 170 6.15 24.53 -24.06
N THR A 171 5.61 23.47 -23.42
CA THR A 171 5.14 22.26 -24.10
C THR A 171 3.63 22.26 -24.39
N ASP A 172 2.87 23.19 -23.82
CA ASP A 172 1.40 23.30 -23.90
C ASP A 172 0.65 21.94 -23.87
N PRO A 173 0.91 21.08 -22.87
CA PRO A 173 0.36 19.73 -22.83
C PRO A 173 -1.15 19.78 -22.66
N LYS A 174 -1.89 18.81 -23.23
CA LYS A 174 -3.35 18.76 -23.16
C LYS A 174 -3.83 17.53 -22.42
N TYR A 175 -4.89 17.70 -21.63
CA TYR A 175 -5.68 16.60 -21.13
C TYR A 175 -6.47 15.98 -22.28
N ASP A 176 -6.46 14.65 -22.40
CA ASP A 176 -7.22 13.91 -23.41
C ASP A 176 -7.63 12.52 -22.91
N ASP A 177 -8.82 12.08 -23.31
CA ASP A 177 -9.46 10.83 -22.92
C ASP A 177 -9.08 9.63 -23.80
N GLY A 178 -8.08 9.78 -24.68
CA GLY A 178 -7.62 8.77 -25.62
C GLY A 178 -8.59 8.50 -26.79
N ASP A 179 -8.15 7.68 -27.75
CA ASP A 179 -8.90 7.43 -28.99
C ASP A 179 -10.30 6.80 -28.77
N ASP A 180 -10.47 6.08 -27.66
CA ASP A 180 -11.75 5.47 -27.28
C ASP A 180 -12.56 6.31 -26.28
N GLY A 181 -12.02 7.44 -25.82
CA GLY A 181 -12.62 8.33 -24.82
C GLY A 181 -12.73 7.72 -23.42
N GLN A 182 -11.97 6.64 -23.15
CA GLN A 182 -12.07 5.87 -21.91
C GLN A 182 -10.84 6.01 -20.99
N ARG A 183 -9.75 6.59 -21.50
CA ARG A 183 -8.49 6.75 -20.77
C ARG A 183 -8.61 7.83 -19.69
N CYS A 184 -7.83 7.71 -18.62
CA CYS A 184 -7.68 8.81 -17.68
C CYS A 184 -6.98 9.99 -18.37
N GLU A 185 -7.58 11.17 -18.29
CA GLU A 185 -7.15 12.38 -18.96
C GLU A 185 -5.76 12.87 -18.55
N HIS A 186 -5.35 12.52 -17.33
CA HIS A 186 -4.02 12.80 -16.81
C HIS A 186 -2.92 12.05 -17.57
N ILE A 187 -3.23 10.90 -18.18
CA ILE A 187 -2.24 10.13 -18.93
C ILE A 187 -1.75 10.91 -20.14
N GLY A 188 -2.70 11.42 -20.93
CA GLY A 188 -2.41 12.27 -22.09
C GLY A 188 -1.56 13.47 -21.74
N PHE A 189 -1.98 14.19 -20.70
CA PHE A 189 -1.28 15.37 -20.20
C PHE A 189 0.16 15.06 -19.77
N ASN A 190 0.35 14.02 -18.93
CA ASN A 190 1.66 13.66 -18.40
C ASN A 190 2.62 13.19 -19.50
N VAL A 191 2.12 12.39 -20.45
CA VAL A 191 2.91 11.92 -21.59
C VAL A 191 3.30 13.09 -22.48
N ALA A 192 2.37 13.98 -22.82
CA ALA A 192 2.67 15.15 -23.64
C ALA A 192 3.69 16.08 -22.98
N LEU A 193 3.60 16.27 -21.66
CA LEU A 193 4.52 17.10 -20.91
C LEU A 193 5.96 16.54 -20.90
N THR A 194 6.11 15.21 -20.90
CA THR A 194 7.41 14.51 -20.79
C THR A 194 7.98 14.02 -22.13
N ASP A 195 7.24 14.19 -23.22
CA ASP A 195 7.69 13.82 -24.56
C ASP A 195 8.68 14.86 -25.12
N GLU A 196 9.94 14.47 -25.23
CA GLU A 196 11.05 15.31 -25.71
C GLU A 196 10.86 15.90 -27.12
N ASN A 197 9.90 15.40 -27.89
CA ASN A 197 9.56 15.93 -29.20
C ASN A 197 8.64 17.17 -29.12
N ASN A 198 8.09 17.47 -27.94
CA ASN A 198 7.14 18.57 -27.75
C ASN A 198 7.80 19.91 -27.39
N TRP A 199 9.14 19.98 -27.35
CA TRP A 199 9.84 21.25 -27.16
C TRP A 199 11.14 21.35 -27.96
N GLU A 200 11.55 22.57 -28.25
CA GLU A 200 12.85 22.84 -28.84
C GLU A 200 13.94 22.67 -27.79
N LYS A 201 14.97 21.86 -28.08
CA LYS A 201 16.11 21.65 -27.18
C LYS A 201 17.05 22.85 -27.24
N ASN A 202 17.03 23.67 -26.20
CA ASN A 202 17.89 24.83 -26.02
C ASN A 202 18.39 24.92 -24.56
N ALA A 203 19.17 25.95 -24.23
CA ALA A 203 19.74 26.08 -22.88
C ALA A 203 18.68 26.18 -21.77
N ASP A 204 17.50 26.72 -22.07
CA ASP A 204 16.42 26.91 -21.11
C ASP A 204 15.57 25.64 -20.92
N THR A 205 15.52 24.76 -21.92
CA THR A 205 14.73 23.51 -21.93
C THR A 205 15.57 22.25 -21.76
N ALA A 206 16.90 22.38 -21.70
CA ALA A 206 17.83 21.25 -21.58
C ALA A 206 17.60 20.40 -20.32
N ASN A 207 17.00 20.98 -19.28
CA ASN A 207 16.73 20.33 -18.01
C ASN A 207 15.26 19.93 -17.84
N TYR A 208 14.46 19.96 -18.90
CA TYR A 208 13.07 19.49 -18.86
C TYR A 208 13.06 17.98 -18.67
N ALA A 209 12.18 17.55 -17.76
CA ALA A 209 12.01 16.13 -17.51
C ALA A 209 11.43 15.42 -18.72
N THR A 210 12.03 14.27 -19.01
CA THR A 210 11.50 13.26 -19.92
C THR A 210 10.73 12.16 -19.19
N GLU A 211 10.59 12.28 -17.87
CA GLU A 211 9.95 11.29 -16.99
C GLU A 211 9.19 11.99 -15.86
N MET A 212 8.16 11.32 -15.34
CA MET A 212 7.44 11.75 -14.16
C MET A 212 7.87 10.90 -12.96
N TYR A 213 7.71 11.41 -11.74
CA TYR A 213 8.02 10.66 -10.52
C TYR A 213 6.79 10.52 -9.62
N ILE A 214 6.81 9.51 -8.76
CA ILE A 214 5.97 9.49 -7.55
C ILE A 214 6.87 9.69 -6.34
N SER A 215 6.47 10.55 -5.42
CA SER A 215 7.20 10.79 -4.16
C SER A 215 6.52 10.06 -2.99
N PRO A 216 7.14 8.99 -2.44
CA PRO A 216 6.58 8.26 -1.30
C PRO A 216 6.43 9.11 -0.04
N LYS A 217 7.21 10.20 0.08
CA LYS A 217 7.17 11.14 1.21
C LYS A 217 6.04 12.16 1.09
N TRP A 218 5.55 12.43 -0.12
CA TRP A 218 4.36 13.23 -0.31
C TRP A 218 3.13 12.34 -0.33
N THR A 219 2.66 11.97 0.86
CA THR A 219 1.52 11.07 1.01
C THR A 219 0.21 11.85 1.09
N LEU A 220 -0.81 11.28 0.46
CA LEU A 220 -2.19 11.71 0.50
C LEU A 220 -3.04 10.61 1.15
N HIS A 221 -3.72 10.93 2.24
CA HIS A 221 -4.64 9.98 2.87
C HIS A 221 -6.08 10.40 2.63
N LEU A 222 -6.85 9.50 2.04
CA LEU A 222 -8.28 9.67 1.91
C LEU A 222 -8.98 9.29 3.22
N ASP A 223 -9.90 10.13 3.67
CA ASP A 223 -10.73 9.87 4.84
C ASP A 223 -11.49 8.54 4.67
N PRO A 224 -11.35 7.59 5.63
CA PRO A 224 -12.03 6.30 5.54
C PRO A 224 -13.56 6.41 5.56
N THR A 225 -14.11 7.51 6.05
CA THR A 225 -15.55 7.79 6.06
C THR A 225 -16.05 8.37 4.73
N ARG A 226 -15.12 8.80 3.86
CA ARG A 226 -15.41 9.39 2.53
C ARG A 226 -14.47 8.79 1.47
N PRO A 227 -14.51 7.46 1.27
CA PRO A 227 -13.66 6.83 0.26
C PRO A 227 -14.05 7.30 -1.14
N GLY A 228 -13.09 7.26 -2.05
CA GLY A 228 -13.25 7.75 -3.40
C GLY A 228 -14.11 6.81 -4.22
N GLY A 229 -14.92 7.39 -5.10
CA GLY A 229 -15.83 6.62 -5.96
C GLY A 229 -17.13 6.18 -5.26
N PRO A 230 -17.94 5.35 -5.94
CA PRO A 230 -19.23 4.93 -5.41
C PRO A 230 -19.07 3.96 -4.24
N THR A 231 -19.93 4.10 -3.22
CA THR A 231 -19.94 3.29 -1.99
C THR A 231 -21.29 2.60 -1.75
N GLY A 232 -21.31 1.59 -0.89
CA GLY A 232 -22.54 0.93 -0.44
C GLY A 232 -23.42 0.40 -1.58
N TRP A 233 -24.70 0.73 -1.57
CA TRP A 233 -25.65 0.33 -2.62
C TRP A 233 -25.33 0.94 -3.99
N ARG A 234 -24.67 2.11 -4.06
CA ARG A 234 -24.23 2.68 -5.34
C ARG A 234 -23.08 1.87 -5.94
N PHE A 235 -22.14 1.40 -5.12
CA PHE A 235 -21.11 0.48 -5.56
C PHE A 235 -21.70 -0.85 -6.02
N ALA A 236 -22.58 -1.45 -5.21
CA ALA A 236 -23.26 -2.69 -5.59
C ALA A 236 -24.06 -2.55 -6.89
N SER A 237 -24.75 -1.42 -7.08
CA SER A 237 -25.46 -1.09 -8.31
C SER A 237 -24.50 -0.89 -9.48
N LEU A 238 -23.36 -0.21 -9.30
CA LEU A 238 -22.31 -0.12 -10.33
C LEU A 238 -21.85 -1.53 -10.73
N VAL A 239 -21.47 -2.35 -9.76
CA VAL A 239 -21.03 -3.73 -9.98
C VAL A 239 -22.09 -4.57 -10.71
N MET A 240 -23.37 -4.40 -10.37
CA MET A 240 -24.49 -5.08 -11.04
C MET A 240 -24.85 -4.51 -12.42
N THR A 241 -24.71 -3.21 -12.65
CA THR A 241 -25.00 -2.54 -13.94
C THR A 241 -23.86 -2.69 -14.95
N GLN A 242 -22.64 -2.97 -14.48
CA GLN A 242 -21.57 -3.56 -15.30
C GLN A 242 -21.90 -5.03 -15.70
N GLY A 243 -23.07 -5.55 -15.27
CA GLY A 243 -23.59 -6.90 -15.43
C GLY A 243 -23.96 -7.35 -16.85
N LEU A 244 -23.01 -7.29 -17.78
CA LEU A 244 -22.92 -8.18 -18.94
C LEU A 244 -21.47 -8.66 -19.20
N ASN A 245 -20.49 -8.28 -18.35
CA ASN A 245 -19.17 -8.89 -18.28
C ASN A 245 -19.01 -9.67 -16.96
N SER A 246 -19.91 -10.62 -16.72
CA SER A 246 -19.84 -11.54 -15.57
C SER A 246 -18.46 -12.21 -15.45
N GLN A 247 -17.78 -12.44 -16.58
CA GLN A 247 -16.43 -12.96 -16.67
C GLN A 247 -15.39 -12.07 -15.94
N CYS A 248 -15.52 -10.75 -15.99
CA CYS A 248 -14.59 -9.82 -15.36
C CYS A 248 -14.80 -9.72 -13.85
N LEU A 249 -16.07 -9.73 -13.42
CA LEU A 249 -16.44 -9.78 -12.00
C LEU A 249 -16.04 -11.12 -11.40
N ILE A 250 -16.25 -12.22 -12.14
CA ILE A 250 -15.71 -13.54 -11.79
C ILE A 250 -14.19 -13.44 -11.72
N MET A 251 -13.48 -12.89 -12.71
CA MET A 251 -12.02 -12.81 -12.66
C MET A 251 -11.50 -12.00 -11.46
N PHE A 252 -12.01 -10.80 -11.24
CA PHE A 252 -11.62 -9.97 -10.10
C PHE A 252 -11.96 -10.64 -8.77
N SER A 253 -13.18 -11.17 -8.63
CA SER A 253 -13.56 -11.93 -7.45
C SER A 253 -12.75 -13.20 -7.30
N THR A 254 -12.40 -13.91 -8.36
CA THR A 254 -11.56 -15.12 -8.37
C THR A 254 -10.17 -14.77 -7.87
N VAL A 255 -9.55 -13.70 -8.39
CA VAL A 255 -8.24 -13.24 -7.91
C VAL A 255 -8.32 -12.86 -6.43
N CYS A 256 -9.27 -12.05 -6.00
CA CYS A 256 -9.35 -11.61 -4.60
C CYS A 256 -9.81 -12.73 -3.63
N PHE A 257 -10.80 -13.51 -4.02
CA PHE A 257 -11.40 -14.59 -3.23
C PHE A 257 -10.43 -15.76 -3.11
N TRP A 258 -9.79 -16.23 -4.19
CA TRP A 258 -8.82 -17.31 -4.05
C TRP A 258 -7.58 -16.86 -3.28
N ASN A 259 -7.11 -15.62 -3.45
CA ASN A 259 -6.06 -15.10 -2.58
C ASN A 259 -6.50 -15.06 -1.11
N PHE A 260 -7.76 -14.68 -0.82
CA PHE A 260 -8.29 -14.74 0.54
C PHE A 260 -8.39 -16.18 1.07
N ILE A 261 -8.84 -17.14 0.27
CA ILE A 261 -8.92 -18.55 0.63
C ILE A 261 -7.52 -19.14 0.86
N ILE A 262 -6.55 -18.81 0.00
CA ILE A 262 -5.17 -19.27 0.12
C ILE A 262 -4.50 -18.64 1.34
N ALA A 263 -4.63 -17.33 1.54
CA ALA A 263 -4.07 -16.64 2.70
C ALA A 263 -4.71 -17.12 4.00
N GLY A 264 -6.04 -17.28 4.03
CA GLY A 264 -6.77 -17.85 5.15
C GLY A 264 -6.35 -19.30 5.42
N GLY A 265 -6.21 -20.11 4.37
CA GLY A 265 -5.69 -21.47 4.44
C GLY A 265 -4.29 -21.52 5.04
N ALA A 266 -3.36 -20.72 4.53
CA ALA A 266 -1.99 -20.61 5.02
C ALA A 266 -1.96 -20.16 6.50
N ALA A 267 -2.75 -19.15 6.87
CA ALA A 267 -2.86 -18.70 8.25
C ALA A 267 -3.39 -19.80 9.19
N LEU A 268 -4.41 -20.54 8.76
CA LEU A 268 -4.95 -21.69 9.51
C LEU A 268 -3.94 -22.83 9.62
N THR A 269 -3.16 -23.11 8.56
CA THR A 269 -2.08 -24.09 8.58
C THR A 269 -0.99 -23.69 9.57
N ILE A 270 -0.54 -22.43 9.55
CA ILE A 270 0.44 -21.91 10.50
C ILE A 270 -0.08 -22.03 11.94
N LEU A 271 -1.33 -21.63 12.18
CA LEU A 271 -1.96 -21.77 13.50
C LEU A 271 -2.05 -23.25 13.94
N GLY A 272 -2.35 -24.15 13.01
CA GLY A 272 -2.39 -25.59 13.23
C GLY A 272 -1.01 -26.15 13.59
N MET A 273 0.04 -25.74 12.87
CA MET A 273 1.42 -26.12 13.16
C MET A 273 1.86 -25.60 14.53
N LEU A 274 1.53 -24.36 14.89
CA LEU A 274 1.84 -23.79 16.21
C LEU A 274 1.13 -24.56 17.34
N LYS A 275 -0.15 -24.90 17.16
CA LYS A 275 -0.91 -25.70 18.15
C LYS A 275 -0.39 -27.14 18.24
N LEU A 276 -0.01 -27.75 17.12
CA LEU A 276 0.57 -29.08 17.11
C LEU A 276 1.94 -29.09 17.80
N TRP A 277 2.78 -28.10 17.51
CA TRP A 277 4.04 -27.87 18.21
C TRP A 277 3.83 -27.73 19.71
N GLU A 278 2.89 -26.88 20.14
CA GLU A 278 2.52 -26.71 21.55
C GLU A 278 2.08 -28.03 22.21
N ARG A 279 1.35 -28.89 21.49
CA ARG A 279 1.00 -30.22 21.99
C ARG A 279 2.21 -31.15 22.06
N CYS A 280 3.05 -31.17 21.04
CA CYS A 280 4.26 -31.99 20.97
C CYS A 280 5.23 -31.67 22.11
N ILE A 281 5.53 -30.39 22.36
CA ILE A 281 6.43 -29.98 23.44
C ILE A 281 5.89 -30.29 24.85
N ARG A 282 4.57 -30.43 24.99
CA ARG A 282 3.93 -30.82 26.25
C ARG A 282 3.98 -32.32 26.53
N THR A 283 4.32 -33.15 25.54
CA THR A 283 4.41 -34.61 25.73
C THR A 283 5.58 -34.98 26.64
N SER A 284 5.42 -36.05 27.42
CA SER A 284 6.47 -36.58 28.29
C SER A 284 7.70 -37.05 27.50
N LEU A 285 7.50 -37.53 26.27
CA LEU A 285 8.56 -37.96 25.38
C LEU A 285 9.46 -36.78 24.97
N PHE A 286 8.87 -35.67 24.53
CA PHE A 286 9.63 -34.48 24.14
C PHE A 286 10.40 -33.89 25.33
N LYS A 287 9.78 -33.81 26.51
CA LYS A 287 10.46 -33.32 27.73
C LYS A 287 11.68 -34.16 28.10
N LYS A 288 11.58 -35.49 28.00
CA LYS A 288 12.70 -36.40 28.26
C LYS A 288 13.84 -36.19 27.26
N TRP A 289 13.52 -36.03 25.98
CA TRP A 289 14.51 -35.74 24.94
C TRP A 289 15.15 -34.36 25.08
N ALA A 290 14.37 -33.33 25.45
CA ALA A 290 14.86 -31.98 25.67
C ALA A 290 15.89 -31.92 26.82
N VAL A 291 15.64 -32.65 27.91
CA VAL A 291 16.59 -32.80 29.03
C VAL A 291 17.89 -33.45 28.57
N VAL A 292 17.81 -34.54 27.77
CA VAL A 292 18.99 -35.21 27.22
C VAL A 292 19.77 -34.31 26.26
N ALA A 293 19.08 -33.46 25.51
CA ALA A 293 19.67 -32.53 24.56
C ALA A 293 20.17 -31.20 25.19
N GLY A 294 19.97 -31.01 26.50
CA GLY A 294 20.33 -29.75 27.18
C GLY A 294 19.50 -28.54 26.74
N VAL A 295 18.32 -28.76 26.14
CA VAL A 295 17.45 -27.69 25.64
C VAL A 295 16.44 -27.32 26.71
N ASN A 296 16.44 -26.05 27.13
CA ASN A 296 15.41 -25.53 28.02
C ASN A 296 14.08 -25.42 27.26
N VAL A 297 13.07 -26.15 27.73
CA VAL A 297 11.74 -26.20 27.10
C VAL A 297 11.07 -24.81 27.09
N ALA A 298 11.45 -23.92 28.00
CA ALA A 298 10.97 -22.54 28.04
C ALA A 298 11.40 -21.71 26.81
N ASP A 299 12.57 -22.01 26.24
CA ASP A 299 13.15 -21.27 25.11
C ASP A 299 12.53 -21.65 23.76
N VAL A 300 11.78 -22.75 23.71
CA VAL A 300 11.16 -23.30 22.49
C VAL A 300 9.65 -23.09 22.42
N LEU A 301 9.08 -22.38 23.39
CA LEU A 301 7.68 -21.96 23.42
C LEU A 301 7.48 -20.72 22.54
N PRO A 302 6.58 -20.75 21.54
CA PRO A 302 6.24 -19.54 20.78
C PRO A 302 5.65 -18.49 21.73
N GLY A 303 6.32 -17.34 21.86
CA GLY A 303 5.84 -16.21 22.66
C GLY A 303 6.39 -16.10 24.08
N GLY A 304 7.51 -16.77 24.42
CA GLY A 304 8.30 -16.51 25.63
C GLY A 304 7.46 -16.37 26.90
N LEU A 305 7.04 -17.50 27.49
CA LEU A 305 6.32 -17.57 28.78
C LEU A 305 5.11 -16.63 28.98
N GLY A 306 4.56 -16.04 27.91
CA GLY A 306 3.26 -15.39 27.91
C GLY A 306 2.17 -16.41 27.63
N GLY A 307 1.69 -17.12 28.66
CA GLY A 307 0.47 -17.91 28.53
C GLY A 307 -0.70 -17.03 28.08
N ILE A 308 -1.64 -17.58 27.31
CA ILE A 308 -2.85 -16.91 26.78
C ILE A 308 -3.71 -16.22 27.89
N ASN A 309 -3.45 -16.52 29.17
CA ASN A 309 -4.08 -15.89 30.35
C ASN A 309 -3.13 -15.02 31.21
N GLY A 310 -2.00 -14.55 30.69
CA GLY A 310 -1.12 -13.58 31.37
C GLY A 310 -0.43 -14.08 32.65
N THR A 311 -0.47 -15.38 32.93
CA THR A 311 0.22 -15.96 34.09
C THR A 311 1.58 -16.50 33.67
N VAL A 312 2.62 -15.71 33.99
CA VAL A 312 4.02 -16.12 33.90
C VAL A 312 4.24 -17.27 34.90
N ARG A 313 4.40 -18.50 34.41
CA ARG A 313 4.86 -19.60 35.26
C ARG A 313 6.37 -19.44 35.47
N LYS A 314 6.78 -19.27 36.73
CA LYS A 314 8.20 -19.36 37.14
C LYS A 314 8.79 -20.69 36.68
N ASN A 315 10.05 -20.63 36.23
CA ASN A 315 10.88 -21.76 35.87
C ASN A 315 10.83 -22.84 36.94
N THR A 316 10.39 -24.04 36.59
CA THR A 316 10.56 -25.25 37.41
C THR A 316 11.92 -25.93 37.17
N ALA A 317 12.72 -25.44 36.22
CA ALA A 317 14.05 -25.97 35.92
C ALA A 317 15.12 -25.48 36.92
N ASP A 318 14.94 -24.30 37.52
CA ASP A 318 15.89 -23.75 38.50
C ASP A 318 15.79 -24.50 39.85
N ASP A 319 14.59 -24.96 40.22
CA ASP A 319 14.38 -25.66 41.51
C ASP A 319 14.81 -27.14 41.47
N GLU A 320 14.60 -27.86 40.36
CA GLU A 320 15.03 -29.26 40.25
C GLU A 320 16.54 -29.41 39.97
N GLY A 321 17.15 -28.44 39.26
CA GLY A 321 18.60 -28.39 39.06
C GLY A 321 19.37 -28.13 40.36
N VAL A 322 18.85 -27.25 41.22
CA VAL A 322 19.40 -27.01 42.56
C VAL A 322 19.18 -28.21 43.48
N LEU A 323 18.07 -28.94 43.36
CA LEU A 323 17.83 -30.15 44.16
C LEU A 323 18.78 -31.30 43.78
N LEU A 324 19.08 -31.46 42.48
CA LEU A 324 20.06 -32.44 41.99
C LEU A 324 21.50 -32.08 42.34
N LEU A 325 21.85 -30.79 42.32
CA LEU A 325 23.15 -30.30 42.81
C LEU A 325 23.28 -30.40 44.34
N ALA A 326 22.19 -30.18 45.10
CA ALA A 326 22.17 -30.36 46.55
C ALA A 326 22.26 -31.84 46.96
N LEU A 327 21.62 -32.74 46.21
CA LEU A 327 21.74 -34.21 46.40
C LEU A 327 23.10 -34.75 45.98
N ALA A 328 23.77 -34.11 45.00
CA ALA A 328 25.14 -34.44 44.63
C ALA A 328 26.16 -33.90 45.66
N ALA A 329 25.89 -32.73 46.24
CA ALA A 329 26.75 -32.11 47.26
C ALA A 329 26.57 -32.71 48.66
N SER A 330 25.48 -33.43 48.95
CA SER A 330 25.26 -34.07 50.27
C SER A 330 25.91 -35.45 50.41
N ASN A 331 26.64 -35.94 49.39
CA ASN A 331 27.33 -37.23 49.39
C ASN A 331 28.85 -37.11 49.53
N GLU A 332 29.39 -35.90 49.64
CA GLU A 332 30.79 -35.65 49.95
C GLU A 332 30.89 -34.89 51.28
N ASP A 333 31.72 -35.44 52.17
CA ASP A 333 32.23 -34.92 53.44
C ASP A 333 31.43 -35.14 54.74
N SER A 334 31.96 -36.14 55.47
CA SER A 334 31.84 -36.36 56.90
C SER A 334 32.71 -35.38 57.70
N ASP A 335 32.37 -35.28 58.99
CA ASP A 335 33.22 -34.90 60.14
C ASP A 335 33.41 -33.40 60.44
N GLY A 336 32.94 -32.97 61.62
CA GLY A 336 33.35 -31.71 62.25
C GLY A 336 32.35 -31.17 63.27
N ASP A 337 32.75 -31.21 64.54
CA ASP A 337 31.99 -30.84 65.73
C ASP A 337 31.63 -29.35 65.90
N GLU A 338 30.63 -29.16 66.78
CA GLU A 338 30.42 -28.06 67.75
C GLU A 338 29.87 -26.66 67.38
N GLU A 339 28.76 -26.37 68.09
CA GLU A 339 28.35 -25.13 68.77
C GLU A 339 27.69 -23.92 68.07
N MET A 340 26.53 -23.57 68.66
CA MET A 340 25.98 -22.23 68.95
C MET A 340 25.58 -21.37 67.73
N GLY A 341 24.30 -21.05 67.48
CA GLY A 341 23.30 -20.50 68.39
C GLY A 341 22.92 -19.08 67.91
N ILE A 342 21.62 -18.72 68.03
CA ILE A 342 21.11 -17.33 68.11
C ILE A 342 21.06 -16.60 66.74
N LEU A 343 19.90 -16.31 66.10
CA LEU A 343 18.87 -15.35 66.52
C LEU A 343 17.56 -15.52 65.74
N ARG A 344 16.48 -15.49 66.52
CA ARG A 344 15.07 -15.30 66.17
C ARG A 344 14.76 -13.80 66.16
N ARG A 345 13.87 -13.34 65.27
CA ARG A 345 12.97 -12.15 65.32
C ARG A 345 12.85 -11.53 63.93
N ASP A 346 11.73 -10.97 63.49
CA ASP A 346 10.33 -10.99 63.92
C ASP A 346 9.55 -10.41 62.73
N ALA A 347 8.29 -10.80 62.62
CA ALA A 347 7.33 -10.23 61.70
C ALA A 347 7.05 -8.75 62.02
N GLY A 348 6.82 -7.96 60.98
CA GLY A 348 6.32 -6.58 61.09
C GLY A 348 5.47 -6.25 59.88
N ALA A 349 4.16 -6.31 60.06
CA ALA A 349 3.15 -6.04 59.06
C ALA A 349 2.77 -4.54 58.98
N LYS A 350 2.08 -4.22 57.88
CA LYS A 350 0.94 -3.30 57.72
C LYS A 350 1.12 -1.86 57.22
N HIS A 351 0.30 -1.61 56.19
CA HIS A 351 -0.47 -0.41 55.84
C HIS A 351 0.24 0.86 55.38
N LEU A 352 0.17 1.12 54.07
CA LEU A 352 -0.82 2.03 53.47
C LEU A 352 -1.10 1.62 52.02
#